data_AF-A0AAD4MW52-F1
#
_entry.id   AF-A0AAD4MW52-F1
#
_cell.length_a   1.000
_cell.length_b   1.000
_cell.length_c   1.000
_cell.angle_alpha   90.00
_cell.angle_beta   90.00
_cell.angle_gamma   90.00
#
_symmetry.space_group_name_H-M   'P 1'
#
loop_
_entity.id
_entity.type
_entity.pdbx_description
1 polymer ?
#
loop_
_entity_poly.entity_id
_entity_poly.type
_entity_poly.pdbx_seq_one_letter_code
_entity_poly.pdbx_strand_id
1 'polypeptide(L)'
;MKVLAALFLIALFTLPADAELSYAQCAAACKAGVRAMESFCRLIPQPAVRSACWSASTMLRTGKGLQPCINFCLASFKFGK
;
A
#
# COMPACT_ATOMS: atom_id res chain seq x y z
N MET A 1 19.31 17.39 -22.51
CA MET A 1 17.92 16.91 -22.52
C MET A 1 17.76 15.48 -21.94
N LYS A 2 18.47 15.11 -20.86
CA LYS A 2 18.47 13.72 -20.31
C LYS A 2 18.30 13.64 -18.79
N VAL A 3 18.26 14.79 -18.09
CA VAL A 3 18.21 14.86 -16.62
C VAL A 3 16.76 14.94 -16.09
N LEU A 4 15.81 15.39 -16.91
CA LEU A 4 14.39 15.50 -16.52
C LEU A 4 13.70 14.14 -16.26
N ALA A 5 14.14 13.07 -16.93
CA ALA A 5 13.53 11.74 -16.74
C ALA A 5 13.88 11.10 -15.38
N ALA A 6 15.04 11.44 -14.81
CA ALA A 6 15.48 10.86 -13.53
C ALA A 6 14.73 11.46 -12.33
N LEU A 7 14.39 12.75 -12.38
CA LEU A 7 13.66 13.43 -11.30
C LEU A 7 12.20 12.94 -11.19
N PHE A 8 11.58 12.53 -12.30
CA PHE A 8 10.20 12.04 -12.31
C PHE A 8 10.06 10.65 -11.66
N LEU A 9 11.10 9.81 -11.72
CA LEU A 9 11.13 8.50 -11.06
C LEU A 9 11.36 8.61 -9.54
N ILE A 10 12.08 9.63 -9.09
CA ILE A 10 12.33 9.87 -7.66
C ILE A 10 11.09 10.48 -6.98
N ALA A 11 10.30 11.29 -7.70
CA ALA A 11 9.04 11.87 -7.20
C ALA A 11 7.91 10.85 -6.98
N LEU A 12 7.98 9.65 -7.58
CA LEU A 12 7.07 8.53 -7.28
C LEU A 12 7.48 7.73 -6.04
N PHE A 13 8.72 7.92 -5.55
CA PHE A 13 9.27 7.21 -4.39
C PHE A 13 9.12 7.97 -3.08
N THR A 14 8.76 9.26 -3.14
CA THR A 14 8.47 10.06 -1.95
C THR A 14 7.02 9.84 -1.52
N LEU A 15 6.70 8.60 -1.12
CA LEU A 15 5.58 8.42 -0.19
C LEU A 15 5.97 9.14 1.11
N PRO A 16 5.15 10.06 1.64
CA PRO A 16 5.43 10.71 2.90
C PRO A 16 5.52 9.64 3.99
N ALA A 17 6.70 9.47 4.58
CA ALA A 17 7.01 8.43 5.55
C ALA A 17 6.39 8.69 6.95
N ASP A 18 5.68 9.81 7.12
CA ASP A 18 5.21 10.29 8.44
C ASP A 18 3.69 10.53 8.49
N ALA A 19 2.94 10.10 7.47
CA ALA A 19 1.50 10.27 7.46
C ALA A 19 0.81 9.04 8.07
N GLU A 20 0.10 9.25 9.19
CA GLU A 20 -0.92 8.39 9.78
C GLU A 20 -1.45 7.37 8.75
N LEU A 21 -1.12 6.08 8.93
CA LEU A 21 -1.51 5.01 8.00
C LEU A 21 -3.02 5.09 7.75
N SER A 22 -3.39 5.59 6.58
CA SER A 22 -4.76 5.91 6.23
C SER A 22 -5.30 4.95 5.18
N TYR A 23 -6.63 4.78 5.16
CA TYR A 23 -7.34 4.10 4.07
C TYR A 23 -6.86 4.57 2.69
N ALA A 24 -6.61 5.88 2.52
CA ALA A 24 -6.18 6.43 1.24
C ALA A 24 -4.80 5.90 0.80
N GLN A 25 -3.84 5.78 1.72
CA GLN A 25 -2.50 5.24 1.43
C GLN A 25 -2.57 3.73 1.16
N CYS A 26 -3.36 2.99 1.94
CA CYS A 26 -3.57 1.56 1.72
C CYS A 26 -4.20 1.31 0.34
N ALA A 27 -5.26 2.06 -0.01
CA ALA A 27 -5.93 1.94 -1.29
C ALA A 27 -5.02 2.34 -2.47
N ALA A 28 -4.17 3.36 -2.29
CA ALA A 28 -3.16 3.72 -3.28
C ALA A 28 -2.14 2.60 -3.48
N ALA A 29 -1.67 1.96 -2.39
CA ALA A 29 -0.77 0.82 -2.46
C ALA A 29 -1.41 -0.38 -3.18
N CYS A 30 -2.69 -0.68 -2.91
CA CYS A 30 -3.43 -1.71 -3.65
C CYS A 30 -3.49 -1.45 -5.16
N LYS A 31 -3.72 -0.19 -5.56
CA LYS A 31 -3.76 0.23 -6.98
C LYS A 31 -2.38 0.23 -7.64
N ALA A 32 -1.34 0.55 -6.89
CA ALA A 32 0.04 0.53 -7.35
C ALA A 32 0.61 -0.89 -7.49
N GLY A 33 -0.03 -1.87 -6.85
CA GLY A 33 0.25 -3.29 -7.01
C GLY A 33 1.09 -3.90 -5.89
N VAL A 34 1.52 -5.15 -6.11
CA VAL A 34 2.11 -6.02 -5.06
C VAL A 34 3.27 -5.34 -4.33
N ARG A 35 4.26 -4.81 -5.05
CA ARG A 35 5.47 -4.22 -4.43
C ARG A 35 5.13 -3.02 -3.54
N ALA A 36 4.20 -2.17 -3.98
CA ALA A 36 3.75 -1.04 -3.19
C ALA A 36 3.01 -1.50 -1.92
N MET A 37 2.17 -2.53 -2.05
CA MET A 37 1.47 -3.12 -0.92
C MET A 37 2.44 -3.77 0.08
N GLU A 38 3.45 -4.51 -0.37
CA GLU A 38 4.47 -5.09 0.50
C GLU A 38 5.26 -4.04 1.27
N SER A 39 5.62 -2.92 0.63
CA SER A 39 6.23 -1.78 1.29
C SER A 39 5.30 -1.16 2.33
N PHE A 40 4.01 -0.99 2.00
CA PHE A 40 3.00 -0.51 2.93
C PHE A 40 2.85 -1.43 4.16
N CYS A 41 2.82 -2.76 3.97
CA CYS A 41 2.72 -3.71 5.07
C CYS A 41 3.87 -3.63 6.08
N ARG A 42 5.05 -3.14 5.67
CA ARG A 42 6.18 -2.95 6.59
C ARG A 42 6.00 -1.74 7.51
N LEU A 43 5.21 -0.76 7.10
CA LEU A 43 4.95 0.46 7.88
C LEU A 43 3.93 0.23 9.00
N ILE A 44 3.12 -0.83 8.93
CA ILE A 44 2.05 -1.11 9.89
C ILE A 44 2.62 -1.49 11.26
N PRO A 45 2.38 -0.69 12.33
CA PRO A 45 2.93 -0.97 13.65
C PRO A 45 2.19 -2.11 14.37
N GLN A 46 0.90 -2.32 14.06
CA GLN A 46 0.10 -3.36 14.71
C GLN A 46 0.36 -4.74 14.07
N PRO A 47 0.84 -5.75 14.83
CA PRO A 47 1.25 -7.04 14.27
C PRO A 47 0.11 -7.82 13.63
N ALA A 48 -1.11 -7.75 14.18
CA ALA A 48 -2.29 -8.41 13.63
C ALA A 48 -2.74 -7.78 12.28
N VAL A 49 -2.70 -6.45 12.17
CA VAL A 49 -3.02 -5.75 10.92
C VAL A 49 -1.93 -5.99 9.89
N ARG A 50 -0.66 -6.05 10.32
CA ARG A 50 0.49 -6.35 9.46
C ARG A 50 0.41 -7.75 8.86
N SER A 51 0.05 -8.78 9.62
CA SER A 51 -0.12 -10.13 9.07
C SER A 51 -1.27 -10.19 8.05
N ALA A 52 -2.40 -9.54 8.34
CA ALA A 52 -3.52 -9.42 7.40
C ALA A 52 -3.14 -8.69 6.11
N CYS A 53 -2.28 -7.66 6.21
CA CYS A 53 -1.75 -6.94 5.04
C CYS A 53 -0.94 -7.86 4.09
N TRP A 54 -0.11 -8.76 4.63
CA TRP A 54 0.64 -9.74 3.82
C TRP A 54 -0.28 -10.75 3.11
N SER A 55 -1.41 -11.09 3.72
CA SER A 55 -2.44 -11.88 3.05
C SER A 55 -3.04 -11.10 1.87
N ALA A 56 -3.32 -9.81 2.05
CA ALA A 56 -3.82 -8.95 0.96
C ALA A 56 -2.80 -8.78 -0.17
N SER A 57 -1.50 -8.64 0.12
CA SER A 57 -0.46 -8.58 -0.91
C SER A 57 -0.35 -9.88 -1.72
N THR A 58 -0.56 -11.02 -1.07
CA THR A 58 -0.62 -12.34 -1.74
C THR A 58 -1.83 -12.47 -2.67
N MET A 59 -2.98 -11.88 -2.31
CA MET A 59 -4.16 -11.84 -3.19
C MET A 59 -3.92 -10.99 -4.45
N LEU A 60 -3.15 -9.91 -4.34
CA LEU A 60 -2.71 -9.15 -5.51
C LEU A 60 -1.79 -9.97 -6.43
N ARG A 61 -0.92 -10.84 -5.88
CA ARG A 61 -0.02 -11.71 -6.67
C ARG A 61 -0.76 -12.75 -7.51
N THR A 62 -1.89 -13.25 -7.02
CA THR A 62 -2.65 -14.33 -7.68
C THR A 62 -3.62 -13.81 -8.76
N GLY A 63 -3.57 -12.51 -9.08
CA GLY A 63 -4.43 -11.88 -10.08
C GLY A 63 -5.90 -11.73 -9.66
N LYS A 64 -6.24 -12.11 -8.42
CA LYS A 64 -7.62 -12.22 -7.95
C LYS A 64 -8.22 -10.96 -7.38
N GLY A 65 -7.50 -9.84 -7.18
CA GLY A 65 -8.24 -8.78 -6.53
C GLY A 65 -7.57 -7.55 -6.00
N LEU A 66 -7.59 -6.53 -6.83
CA LEU A 66 -7.70 -5.17 -6.35
C LEU A 66 -8.84 -5.04 -5.31
N GLN A 67 -9.99 -5.66 -5.54
CA GLN A 67 -11.15 -5.60 -4.63
C GLN A 67 -10.92 -6.13 -3.22
N PRO A 68 -10.48 -7.39 -3.00
CA PRO A 68 -10.14 -7.88 -1.66
C PRO A 68 -9.04 -7.06 -0.99
N CYS A 69 -8.08 -6.50 -1.74
CA CYS A 69 -7.10 -5.57 -1.17
C CYS A 69 -7.77 -4.29 -0.64
N ILE A 70 -8.68 -3.68 -1.42
CA ILE A 70 -9.46 -2.52 -0.98
C ILE A 70 -10.37 -2.85 0.22
N ASN A 71 -10.99 -4.03 0.25
CA ASN A 71 -11.81 -4.48 1.38
C ASN A 71 -10.99 -4.62 2.66
N PHE A 72 -9.76 -5.14 2.56
CA PHE A 72 -8.83 -5.13 3.69
C PHE A 72 -8.56 -3.69 4.16
N CYS A 73 -8.27 -2.77 3.24
CA CYS A 73 -8.04 -1.37 3.59
C CYS A 73 -9.25 -0.74 4.30
N LEU A 74 -10.47 -1.03 3.84
CA LEU A 74 -11.70 -0.58 4.48
C LEU A 74 -11.83 -1.13 5.91
N ALA A 75 -11.67 -2.44 6.07
CA ALA A 75 -11.84 -3.11 7.37
C ALA A 75 -10.79 -2.63 8.40
N SER A 76 -9.54 -2.44 7.99
CA SER A 76 -8.44 -2.18 8.91
C SER A 76 -8.15 -0.69 9.16
N PHE A 77 -8.42 0.20 8.19
CA PHE A 77 -8.03 1.62 8.29
C PHE A 77 -9.20 2.60 8.21
N LYS A 78 -10.37 2.20 7.70
CA LYS A 78 -11.56 3.08 7.66
C LYS A 78 -12.47 2.89 8.87
N PHE A 79 -12.63 1.65 9.35
CA PHE A 79 -13.49 1.31 10.49
C PHE A 79 -12.72 0.91 11.76
N GLY A 80 -11.39 0.85 11.70
CA GLY A 80 -10.52 0.45 12.83
C GLY A 80 -10.05 1.60 13.72
N LYS A 81 -10.68 2.77 13.66
CA LYS A 81 -10.47 3.86 14.63
C LYS A 81 -11.46 3.74 15.78
#